data_AF-A0A936Y6S8-F1
#
_entry.id   AF-A0A936Y6S8-F1
#
_cell.length_a   1.000
_cell.length_b   1.000
_cell.length_c   1.000
_cell.angle_alpha   90.00
_cell.angle_beta   90.00
_cell.angle_gamma   90.00
#
_symmetry.space_group_name_H-M   'P 1'
#
loop_
_entity.id
_entity.type
_entity.pdbx_description
1 polymer ?
#
loop_
_entity_poly.entity_id
_entity_poly.type
_entity_poly.pdbx_seq_one_letter_code
_entity_poly.pdbx_strand_id
1 'polypeptide(L)'
;MFETFPFPTNLTPQDTASQQTRTLDSGAVVPVLLASTGSARTEEAAQAIAQAAFKLNALRENWLNPPEWTQRIPEVIPLGMTHSPYPDRIVAKAGHEKDLSERTRTKLYNARPAWLDAAHKALDMAVAHAYGWADYSPEMPDETILQRLLALNVERSAQT
;
A
#
# COMPACT_ATOMS: atom_id res chain seq x y z
N MET A 1 -4.98 1.33 26.40
CA MET A 1 -5.90 1.31 25.23
C MET A 1 -5.23 0.42 24.20
N PHE A 2 -5.86 -0.66 23.74
CA PHE A 2 -5.26 -1.51 22.69
C PHE A 2 -5.25 -0.73 21.38
N GLU A 3 -4.09 -0.45 20.80
CA GLU A 3 -4.02 0.00 19.40
C GLU A 3 -4.34 -1.17 18.47
N THR A 4 -5.06 -0.86 17.38
CA THR A 4 -5.35 -1.78 16.29
C THR A 4 -4.05 -2.09 15.54
N PHE A 5 -3.36 -3.15 15.99
CA PHE A 5 -2.04 -3.64 15.55
C PHE A 5 -0.87 -2.65 15.77
N PRO A 6 0.22 -3.07 16.44
CA PRO A 6 1.33 -2.18 16.73
C PRO A 6 2.14 -1.92 15.46
N PHE A 7 2.42 -0.66 15.14
CA PHE A 7 3.36 -0.30 14.05
C PHE A 7 4.76 -0.88 14.30
N PRO A 8 5.60 -1.11 13.27
CA PRO A 8 7.00 -1.44 13.49
C PRO A 8 7.72 -0.34 14.28
N THR A 9 8.75 -0.71 15.04
CA THR A 9 9.56 0.25 15.80
C THR A 9 10.20 1.29 14.85
N ASN A 10 10.17 2.56 15.23
CA ASN A 10 10.65 3.70 14.42
C ASN A 10 9.87 3.95 13.10
N LEU A 11 8.72 3.31 12.92
CA LEU A 11 7.77 3.54 11.82
C LEU A 11 6.36 3.80 12.35
N THR A 12 6.25 4.49 13.48
CA THR A 12 5.00 4.88 14.10
C THR A 12 4.46 6.19 13.52
N PRO A 13 3.19 6.55 13.76
CA PRO A 13 2.68 7.88 13.38
C PRO A 13 3.50 9.04 13.93
N GLN A 14 4.13 8.87 15.10
CA GLN A 14 5.02 9.89 15.69
C GLN A 14 6.30 10.08 14.88
N ASP A 15 6.85 9.01 14.31
CA ASP A 15 8.05 9.04 13.47
C ASP A 15 7.82 9.76 12.13
N THR A 16 6.56 9.83 11.69
CA THR A 16 6.13 10.51 10.47
C THR A 16 5.34 11.79 10.75
N ALA A 17 5.43 12.34 11.97
CA ALA A 17 4.60 13.47 12.41
C ALA A 17 4.80 14.75 11.56
N SER A 18 5.94 14.88 10.87
CA SER A 18 6.22 15.98 9.94
C SER A 18 5.28 16.00 8.72
N GLN A 19 4.66 14.86 8.40
CA GLN A 19 3.87 14.61 7.18
C GLN A 19 4.63 14.92 5.88
N GLN A 20 5.94 15.11 5.96
CA GLN A 20 6.78 15.33 4.79
C GLN A 20 6.98 14.02 4.05
N THR A 21 6.97 14.08 2.73
CA THR A 21 7.17 12.93 1.87
C THR A 21 8.20 13.25 0.80
N ARG A 22 8.83 12.21 0.27
CA ARG A 22 9.66 12.28 -0.93
C ARG A 22 9.25 11.20 -1.91
N THR A 23 9.47 11.46 -3.19
CA THR A 23 9.22 10.50 -4.27
C THR A 23 10.53 9.81 -4.62
N LEU A 24 10.51 8.48 -4.66
CA LEU A 24 11.63 7.65 -5.12
C LEU A 24 11.65 7.59 -6.66
N ASP A 25 12.76 7.15 -7.25
CA ASP A 25 12.89 6.97 -8.71
C ASP A 25 11.83 6.02 -9.30
N SER A 26 11.33 5.09 -8.48
CA SER A 26 10.24 4.18 -8.84
C SER A 26 8.87 4.87 -8.96
N GLY A 27 8.73 6.11 -8.49
CA GLY A 27 7.46 6.81 -8.33
C GLY A 27 6.76 6.54 -6.99
N ALA A 28 7.31 5.64 -6.17
CA ALA A 28 6.78 5.39 -4.83
C ALA A 28 7.00 6.61 -3.93
N VAL A 29 5.97 6.99 -3.17
CA VAL A 29 6.02 8.08 -2.20
C VAL A 29 6.30 7.49 -0.81
N VAL A 30 7.33 7.98 -0.14
CA VAL A 30 7.77 7.50 1.17
C VAL A 30 7.82 8.68 2.16
N PRO A 31 7.44 8.51 3.43
CA PRO A 31 7.58 9.55 4.44
C PRO A 31 9.05 9.89 4.69
N VAL A 32 9.30 11.15 5.04
CA VAL A 32 10.57 11.59 5.62
C VAL A 32 10.50 11.36 7.13
N LEU A 33 11.30 10.41 7.61
CA LEU A 33 11.37 10.06 9.02
C LEU A 33 12.08 11.15 9.83
N LEU A 34 11.71 11.32 11.10
CA LEU A 34 12.40 12.23 12.00
C LEU A 34 13.86 11.80 12.19
N ALA A 35 14.78 12.77 12.29
CA ALA A 35 16.21 12.51 12.43
C ALA A 35 16.58 11.67 13.66
N SER A 36 15.74 11.68 14.71
CA SER A 36 15.91 10.85 15.91
C SER A 36 15.61 9.37 15.69
N THR A 37 14.87 9.01 14.64
CA THR A 37 14.40 7.64 14.37
C THR A 37 14.77 7.11 12.98
N GLY A 38 15.28 7.98 12.10
CA GLY A 38 15.84 7.67 10.78
C GLY A 38 17.19 6.94 10.83
N SER A 39 17.21 5.72 11.34
CA SER A 39 18.31 4.79 11.06
C SER A 39 18.28 4.40 9.58
N ALA A 40 19.45 4.14 8.99
CA ALA A 40 19.55 3.60 7.63
C ALA A 40 18.67 2.36 7.42
N ARG A 41 18.58 1.47 8.41
CA ARG A 41 17.71 0.28 8.36
C ARG A 41 16.21 0.63 8.34
N THR A 42 15.81 1.63 9.12
CA THR A 42 14.41 2.10 9.16
C THR A 42 14.02 2.76 7.83
N GLU A 43 14.92 3.57 7.26
CA GLU A 43 14.71 4.17 5.95
C GLU A 43 14.63 3.14 4.83
N GLU A 44 15.51 2.13 4.85
CA GLU A 44 15.48 1.03 3.90
C GLU A 44 14.16 0.25 3.99
N ALA A 45 13.70 -0.07 5.21
CA ALA A 45 12.42 -0.73 5.44
C ALA A 45 11.24 0.10 4.92
N ALA A 46 11.21 1.41 5.21
CA ALA A 46 10.17 2.32 4.73
C ALA A 46 10.14 2.37 3.19
N GLN A 47 11.31 2.46 2.55
CA GLN A 47 11.43 2.45 1.10
C GLN A 47 10.98 1.12 0.50
N ALA A 48 11.38 -0.01 1.08
CA ALA A 48 10.98 -1.34 0.60
C ALA A 48 9.46 -1.53 0.65
N ILE A 49 8.82 -1.15 1.76
CA ILE A 49 7.35 -1.20 1.89
C ILE A 49 6.70 -0.28 0.86
N ALA A 50 7.16 0.97 0.74
CA ALA A 50 6.59 1.94 -0.20
C ALA A 50 6.68 1.46 -1.65
N GLN A 51 7.83 0.90 -2.04
CA GLN A 51 8.04 0.35 -3.39
C GLN A 51 7.15 -0.87 -3.67
N ALA A 52 7.06 -1.81 -2.72
CA ALA A 52 6.23 -3.00 -2.88
C ALA A 52 4.73 -2.63 -2.97
N ALA A 53 4.27 -1.72 -2.12
CA ALA A 53 2.90 -1.22 -2.12
C ALA A 53 2.58 -0.45 -3.42
N PHE A 54 3.50 0.41 -3.87
CA PHE A 54 3.36 1.15 -5.13
C PHE A 54 3.25 0.20 -6.32
N LYS A 55 4.12 -0.82 -6.40
CA LYS A 55 4.09 -1.84 -7.44
C LYS A 55 2.79 -2.65 -7.42
N LEU A 56 2.33 -3.10 -6.25
CA LEU A 56 1.05 -3.80 -6.10
C LEU A 56 -0.12 -2.91 -6.53
N ASN A 57 -0.09 -1.61 -6.22
CA ASN A 57 -1.11 -0.67 -6.69
C ASN A 57 -1.08 -0.51 -8.21
N ALA A 58 0.09 -0.27 -8.80
CA ALA A 58 0.24 -0.13 -10.25
C ALA A 58 -0.27 -1.35 -11.02
N LEU A 59 0.05 -2.57 -10.55
CA LEU A 59 -0.44 -3.81 -11.16
C LEU A 59 -1.96 -3.96 -11.07
N ARG A 60 -2.55 -3.62 -9.91
CA ARG A 60 -4.01 -3.63 -9.72
C ARG A 60 -4.69 -2.60 -10.63
N GLU A 61 -4.16 -1.39 -10.68
CA GLU A 61 -4.70 -0.32 -11.52
C GLU A 61 -4.61 -0.67 -13.01
N ASN A 62 -3.50 -1.22 -13.48
CA ASN A 62 -3.37 -1.65 -14.88
C ASN A 62 -4.31 -2.81 -15.22
N TRP A 63 -4.60 -3.70 -14.27
CA TRP A 63 -5.58 -4.77 -14.48
C TRP A 63 -7.02 -4.26 -14.49
N LEU A 64 -7.36 -3.33 -13.59
CA LEU A 64 -8.69 -2.71 -13.48
C LEU A 64 -8.97 -1.80 -14.67
N ASN A 65 -7.96 -1.05 -15.10
CA ASN A 65 -8.05 -0.02 -16.12
C ASN A 65 -6.99 -0.23 -17.21
N PRO A 66 -7.09 -1.30 -18.03
CA PRO A 66 -6.11 -1.54 -19.06
C PRO A 66 -6.04 -0.35 -20.03
N PRO A 67 -4.84 0.15 -20.40
CA PRO A 67 -4.70 1.31 -21.28
C PRO A 67 -5.23 1.06 -22.69
N GLU A 68 -5.31 -0.20 -23.12
CA GLU A 68 -5.94 -0.62 -24.36
C GLU A 68 -7.46 -0.40 -24.32
N TRP A 69 -8.10 -0.57 -23.16
CA TRP A 69 -9.57 -0.53 -22.99
C TRP A 69 -10.09 0.77 -22.41
N THR A 70 -9.23 1.55 -21.76
CA THR A 70 -9.65 2.74 -21.01
C THR A 70 -8.98 4.01 -21.51
N GLN A 71 -9.66 5.13 -21.30
CA GLN A 71 -9.15 6.46 -21.56
C GLN A 71 -9.52 7.39 -20.41
N ARG A 72 -8.68 8.41 -20.16
CA ARG A 72 -9.00 9.48 -19.21
C ARG A 72 -9.67 10.63 -19.93
N ILE A 73 -10.78 11.09 -19.37
CA ILE A 73 -11.49 12.27 -19.82
C ILE A 73 -11.61 13.27 -18.66
N PRO A 74 -11.60 14.58 -18.93
CA PRO A 74 -11.80 15.59 -17.89
C PRO A 74 -13.05 15.29 -17.05
N GLU A 75 -12.93 15.47 -15.75
CA GLU A 75 -14.07 15.36 -14.84
C GLU A 75 -15.09 16.48 -15.10
N VAL A 76 -16.36 16.19 -14.81
CA VAL A 76 -17.46 17.15 -14.91
C VAL A 76 -17.20 18.32 -13.97
N ILE A 77 -17.19 19.53 -14.53
CA ILE A 77 -17.01 20.76 -13.75
C ILE A 77 -18.30 21.04 -12.98
N PRO A 78 -18.28 21.11 -11.64
CA PRO A 78 -19.46 21.46 -10.86
C PRO A 78 -19.96 22.88 -11.17
N LEU A 79 -21.27 23.11 -11.02
CA LEU A 79 -21.86 24.43 -11.25
C LEU A 79 -21.19 25.47 -10.34
N GLY A 80 -20.75 26.58 -10.94
CA GLY A 80 -20.06 27.66 -10.23
C GLY A 80 -18.55 27.49 -10.11
N MET A 81 -17.94 26.45 -10.71
CA MET A 81 -16.49 26.27 -10.76
C MET A 81 -15.93 26.47 -12.18
N THR A 82 -14.65 26.82 -12.28
CA THR A 82 -13.92 26.96 -13.57
C THR A 82 -13.17 25.68 -13.96
N HIS A 83 -12.90 24.80 -13.01
CA HIS A 83 -12.28 23.50 -13.20
C HIS A 83 -12.83 22.51 -12.15
N SER A 84 -12.76 21.21 -12.44
CA SER A 84 -13.11 20.20 -11.46
C SER A 84 -12.02 20.08 -10.40
N PRO A 85 -12.37 20.01 -9.10
CA PRO A 85 -11.40 19.72 -8.03
C PRO A 85 -11.04 18.22 -7.94
N TYR A 86 -11.71 17.37 -8.72
CA TYR A 86 -11.50 15.92 -8.70
C TYR A 86 -10.67 15.45 -9.89
N PRO A 87 -9.97 14.30 -9.77
CA PRO A 87 -9.21 13.72 -10.86
C PRO A 87 -10.07 13.38 -12.07
N ASP A 88 -9.45 13.35 -13.25
CA ASP A 88 -10.07 12.91 -14.50
C ASP A 88 -10.71 11.51 -14.38
N ARG A 89 -11.83 11.34 -15.09
CA ARG A 89 -12.58 10.10 -15.10
C ARG A 89 -11.94 9.09 -16.03
N ILE A 90 -11.78 7.87 -15.53
CA ILE A 90 -11.44 6.72 -16.36
C ILE A 90 -12.73 6.17 -16.96
N VAL A 91 -12.81 6.13 -18.29
CA VAL A 91 -13.96 5.58 -19.03
C VAL A 91 -13.51 4.51 -20.01
N ALA A 92 -14.41 3.57 -20.31
CA ALA A 92 -14.19 2.61 -21.38
C ALA A 92 -14.07 3.33 -22.73
N LYS A 93 -13.15 2.85 -23.57
CA LYS A 93 -13.15 3.13 -25.00
C LYS A 93 -14.29 2.36 -25.66
N ALA A 94 -14.75 2.88 -26.80
CA ALA A 94 -15.84 2.30 -27.56
C ALA A 94 -15.60 0.80 -27.86
N GLY A 95 -16.55 -0.04 -27.47
CA GLY A 95 -16.51 -1.49 -27.69
C GLY A 95 -15.92 -2.29 -26.52
N HIS A 96 -15.34 -1.65 -25.51
CA HIS A 96 -14.76 -2.31 -24.33
C HIS A 96 -15.61 -2.16 -23.05
N GLU A 97 -16.81 -1.60 -23.15
CA GLU A 97 -17.67 -1.31 -21.99
C GLU A 97 -18.02 -2.57 -21.20
N LYS A 98 -18.35 -3.65 -21.93
CA LYS A 98 -18.66 -4.95 -21.32
C LYS A 98 -17.43 -5.58 -20.66
N ASP A 99 -16.30 -5.61 -21.35
CA ASP A 99 -15.06 -6.18 -20.83
C ASP A 99 -14.58 -5.43 -19.59
N LEU A 100 -14.67 -4.10 -19.59
CA LEU A 100 -14.30 -3.27 -18.44
C LEU A 100 -15.26 -3.48 -17.25
N SER A 101 -16.56 -3.64 -17.49
CA SER A 101 -17.53 -3.94 -16.42
C SER A 101 -17.23 -5.27 -15.68
N GLU A 102 -16.53 -6.18 -16.35
CA GLU A 102 -16.07 -7.44 -15.76
C GLU A 102 -14.78 -7.29 -14.94
N ARG A 103 -14.08 -6.15 -15.00
CA ARG A 103 -12.85 -5.88 -14.24
C ARG A 103 -13.15 -5.20 -12.89
N THR A 104 -13.60 -5.98 -11.92
CA THR A 104 -13.78 -5.50 -10.53
C THR A 104 -12.70 -6.02 -9.59
N ARG A 105 -12.40 -5.30 -8.50
CA ARG A 105 -11.47 -5.79 -7.47
C ARG A 105 -11.92 -7.14 -6.93
N THR A 106 -13.21 -7.32 -6.65
CA THR A 106 -13.75 -8.60 -6.19
C THR A 106 -13.41 -9.73 -7.15
N LYS A 107 -13.60 -9.54 -8.47
CA LYS A 107 -13.25 -10.55 -9.47
C LYS A 107 -11.74 -10.81 -9.53
N LEU A 108 -10.90 -9.77 -9.42
CA LEU A 108 -9.44 -9.91 -9.36
C LEU A 108 -9.00 -10.77 -8.16
N TYR A 109 -9.52 -10.48 -6.97
CA TYR A 109 -9.15 -11.18 -5.75
C TYR A 109 -9.72 -12.59 -5.69
N ASN A 110 -10.89 -12.84 -6.26
CA ASN A 110 -11.44 -14.19 -6.38
C ASN A 110 -10.61 -15.05 -7.35
N ALA A 111 -10.15 -14.49 -8.47
CA ALA A 111 -9.32 -15.20 -9.43
C ALA A 111 -7.88 -15.39 -8.93
N ARG A 112 -7.39 -14.49 -8.07
CA ARG A 112 -6.05 -14.46 -7.44
C ARG A 112 -4.94 -14.93 -8.40
N PRO A 113 -4.71 -14.21 -9.52
CA PRO A 113 -3.67 -14.59 -10.48
C PRO A 113 -2.29 -14.61 -9.82
N ALA A 114 -1.37 -15.42 -10.34
CA ALA A 114 -0.05 -15.65 -9.73
C ALA A 114 0.75 -14.35 -9.49
N TRP A 115 0.62 -13.37 -10.39
CA TRP A 115 1.28 -12.06 -10.21
C TRP A 115 0.74 -11.28 -9.00
N LEU A 116 -0.55 -11.41 -8.69
CA LEU A 116 -1.18 -10.73 -7.55
C LEU A 116 -0.70 -11.37 -6.25
N ASP A 117 -0.68 -12.70 -6.21
CA ASP A 117 -0.16 -13.46 -5.07
C ASP A 117 1.31 -13.10 -4.80
N ALA A 118 2.16 -13.11 -5.84
CA ALA A 118 3.56 -12.73 -5.71
C ALA A 118 3.76 -11.28 -5.24
N ALA A 119 2.93 -10.34 -5.73
CA ALA A 119 3.00 -8.94 -5.32
C ALA A 119 2.57 -8.74 -3.86
N HIS A 120 1.56 -9.47 -3.39
CA HIS A 120 1.16 -9.49 -1.98
C HIS A 120 2.26 -10.07 -1.10
N LYS A 121 2.80 -11.24 -1.45
CA LYS A 121 3.91 -11.87 -0.72
C LYS A 121 5.13 -10.95 -0.61
N ALA A 122 5.47 -10.23 -1.67
CA ALA A 122 6.57 -9.26 -1.65
C ALA A 122 6.32 -8.10 -0.67
N LEU A 123 5.08 -7.60 -0.59
CA LEU A 123 4.70 -6.58 0.37
C LEU A 123 4.76 -7.12 1.81
N ASP A 124 4.22 -8.31 2.05
CA ASP A 124 4.20 -8.93 3.38
C ASP A 124 5.63 -9.20 3.88
N MET A 125 6.54 -9.67 3.02
CA MET A 125 7.95 -9.82 3.33
C MET A 125 8.61 -8.49 3.74
N ALA A 126 8.34 -7.39 3.01
CA ALA A 126 8.88 -6.08 3.33
C ALA A 126 8.37 -5.56 4.69
N VAL A 127 7.09 -5.80 4.99
CA VAL A 127 6.48 -5.46 6.29
C VAL A 127 7.10 -6.31 7.41
N ALA A 128 7.22 -7.62 7.23
CA ALA A 128 7.83 -8.50 8.23
C ALA A 128 9.29 -8.11 8.52
N HIS A 129 10.06 -7.74 7.49
CA HIS A 129 11.40 -7.21 7.65
C HIS A 129 11.43 -5.93 8.50
N ALA A 130 10.46 -5.03 8.33
CA ALA A 130 10.33 -3.83 9.15
C ALA A 130 10.03 -4.15 10.63
N TYR A 131 9.29 -5.22 10.90
CA TYR A 131 9.11 -5.76 12.26
C TYR A 131 10.34 -6.51 12.80
N GLY A 132 11.40 -6.68 11.99
CA GLY A 132 12.59 -7.43 12.36
C GLY A 132 12.41 -8.96 12.32
N TRP A 133 11.36 -9.47 11.67
CA TRP A 133 11.07 -10.89 11.57
C TRP A 133 11.84 -11.54 10.42
N ALA A 134 13.13 -11.83 10.65
CA ALA A 134 14.01 -12.44 9.65
C ALA A 134 13.61 -13.88 9.26
N ASP A 135 12.80 -14.54 10.06
CA ASP A 135 12.29 -15.90 9.85
C ASP A 135 10.91 -15.95 9.17
N TYR A 136 10.37 -14.78 8.78
CA TYR A 136 9.07 -14.73 8.11
C TYR A 136 9.10 -15.46 6.77
N SER A 137 8.03 -16.21 6.51
CA SER A 137 7.75 -16.89 5.25
C SER A 137 6.28 -16.71 4.91
N PRO A 138 5.90 -16.64 3.63
CA PRO A 138 4.49 -16.61 3.21
C PRO A 138 3.65 -17.80 3.70
N GLU A 139 4.29 -18.91 4.05
CA GLU A 139 3.63 -20.12 4.58
C GLU A 139 3.50 -20.09 6.12
N MET A 140 3.97 -19.03 6.79
CA MET A 140 3.84 -18.88 8.23
C MET A 140 2.36 -18.81 8.63
N PRO A 141 1.91 -19.61 9.62
CA PRO A 141 0.51 -19.57 10.06
C PRO A 141 0.11 -18.21 10.63
N ASP A 142 -1.11 -17.78 10.32
CA ASP A 142 -1.68 -16.53 10.83
C ASP A 142 -1.65 -16.46 12.36
N GLU A 143 -1.86 -17.57 13.07
CA GLU A 143 -1.80 -17.64 14.53
C GLU A 143 -0.42 -17.19 15.07
N THR A 144 0.67 -17.58 14.41
CA THR A 144 2.03 -17.16 14.78
C THR A 144 2.20 -15.66 14.60
N ILE A 145 1.70 -15.11 13.50
CA ILE A 145 1.75 -13.67 13.21
C ILE A 145 0.95 -12.91 14.28
N LEU A 146 -0.27 -13.36 14.58
CA LEU A 146 -1.15 -12.75 15.58
C LEU A 146 -0.55 -12.82 16.99
N GLN A 147 0.08 -13.92 17.37
CA GLN A 147 0.78 -14.04 18.66
C GLN A 147 1.93 -13.03 18.78
N ARG A 148 2.72 -12.83 17.72
CA ARG A 148 3.80 -11.82 17.71
C ARG A 148 3.26 -10.41 17.85
N LEU A 149 2.21 -10.07 17.09
CA LEU A 149 1.57 -8.75 17.15
C LEU A 149 0.94 -8.50 18.53
N LEU A 150 0.35 -9.53 19.14
CA LEU A 150 -0.20 -9.43 20.49
C LEU A 150 0.90 -9.18 21.52
N ALA A 151 2.03 -9.89 21.45
CA ALA A 151 3.17 -9.68 22.35
C ALA A 151 3.68 -8.23 22.28
N LEU A 152 3.88 -7.69 21.06
CA LEU A 152 4.26 -6.30 20.85
C LEU A 152 3.24 -5.30 21.44
N ASN A 153 1.95 -5.59 21.29
CA ASN A 153 0.89 -4.76 21.86
C ASN A 153 0.91 -4.75 23.40
N VAL A 154 1.15 -5.91 24.02
CA VAL A 154 1.25 -6.02 25.48
C VAL A 154 2.48 -5.27 25.99
N GLU A 155 3.64 -5.42 25.34
CA GLU A 155 4.88 -4.72 25.70
C GLU A 155 4.71 -3.20 25.66
N ARG A 156 4.10 -2.65 24.60
CA ARG A 156 3.84 -1.21 24.49
C ARG A 156 2.85 -0.69 25.51
N SER A 157 1.79 -1.48 25.77
CA SER A 157 0.78 -1.12 26.77
C SER A 157 1.37 -1.06 28.18
N ALA A 158 2.47 -1.78 28.45
CA ALA A 158 3.18 -1.73 29.74
C ALA A 158 4.17 -0.55 29.85
N GLN A 159 4.53 0.09 28.73
CA GLN A 159 5.44 1.24 28.68
C GLN A 159 4.71 2.59 28.70
N THR A 160 3.38 2.58 28.64
CA THR A 160 2.50 3.77 28.69
C THR A 160 2.00 3.98 30.11
#